data_AF-A0A7Y3FE51-F1
#
_entry.id   AF-A0A7Y3FE51-F1
#
_cell.length_a   1.000
_cell.length_b   1.000
_cell.length_c   1.000
_cell.angle_alpha   90.00
_cell.angle_beta   90.00
_cell.angle_gamma   90.00
#
_symmetry.space_group_name_H-M   'P 1'
#
loop_
_entity.id
_entity.type
_entity.pdbx_description
1 polymer ?
#
loop_
_entity_poly.entity_id
_entity_poly.type
_entity_poly.pdbx_seq_one_letter_code
_entity_poly.pdbx_strand_id
1 'polypeptide(L)'
;MLVRDPTDKLTVQYNPAQLGLIAAHLNKVALAQGDSFLTSPYFGPERAMMFRMLAGRGDQHTAAFFHHEIAEVIATTNLGGDRLSPGRAFLQTQAQAHYDVIRAQGHSTLPRQGLFLRYHPAVVLAFPDFFN
;
A
#
# COMPACT_ATOMS: atom_id res chain seq x y z
N MET A 1 -23.35 24.66 2.72
CA MET A 1 -24.28 23.79 1.97
C MET A 1 -23.44 22.88 1.10
N LEU A 2 -23.29 21.61 1.49
CA LEU A 2 -22.46 20.64 0.78
C LEU A 2 -23.29 20.01 -0.34
N VAL A 3 -22.94 20.29 -1.59
CA VAL A 3 -23.54 19.64 -2.76
C VAL A 3 -22.79 18.32 -2.97
N ARG A 4 -23.48 17.19 -2.75
CA ARG A 4 -22.96 15.86 -3.07
C ARG A 4 -23.08 15.61 -4.57
N ASP A 5 -21.95 15.41 -5.22
CA ASP A 5 -21.86 14.84 -6.56
C ASP A 5 -22.30 13.36 -6.51
N PRO A 6 -23.22 12.90 -7.38
CA PRO A 6 -23.70 11.52 -7.40
C PRO A 6 -22.65 10.48 -7.82
N THR A 7 -21.45 10.89 -8.24
CA THR A 7 -20.39 9.96 -8.65
C THR A 7 -19.45 9.54 -7.52
N ASP A 8 -19.48 10.19 -6.35
CA ASP A 8 -18.59 9.91 -5.20
C ASP A 8 -17.08 9.84 -5.55
N LYS A 9 -16.68 10.37 -6.72
CA LYS A 9 -15.30 10.41 -7.18
C LYS A 9 -14.66 11.72 -6.72
N LEU A 10 -14.30 11.78 -5.44
CA LEU A 10 -13.31 12.75 -5.00
C LEU A 10 -12.01 12.46 -5.75
N THR A 11 -11.67 13.31 -6.71
CA THR A 11 -10.35 13.25 -7.36
C THR A 11 -9.33 13.83 -6.38
N VAL A 12 -8.43 13.00 -5.88
CA VAL A 12 -7.36 13.38 -4.95
C VAL A 12 -6.05 13.46 -5.72
N GLN A 13 -5.31 14.55 -5.53
CA GLN A 13 -3.93 14.64 -6.02
C GLN A 13 -2.99 14.06 -4.96
N TYR A 14 -2.52 12.85 -5.21
CA TYR A 14 -1.44 12.25 -4.42
C TYR A 14 -0.11 12.92 -4.77
N ASN A 15 0.76 13.09 -3.78
CA ASN A 15 2.07 13.68 -3.99
C ASN A 15 2.91 12.80 -4.96
N PRO A 16 3.33 13.32 -6.12
CA PRO A 16 4.05 12.52 -7.12
C PRO A 16 5.38 11.93 -6.62
N ALA A 17 6.08 12.62 -5.72
CA ALA A 17 7.31 12.10 -5.14
C ALA A 17 7.04 10.88 -4.24
N GLN A 18 5.96 10.93 -3.45
CA GLN A 18 5.55 9.79 -2.61
C GLN A 18 5.06 8.61 -3.45
N LEU A 19 4.35 8.87 -4.55
CA LEU A 19 3.97 7.82 -5.51
C LEU A 19 5.19 7.13 -6.12
N GLY A 20 6.22 7.89 -6.49
CA GLY A 20 7.48 7.33 -6.99
C GLY A 20 8.19 6.45 -5.96
N LEU A 21 8.18 6.85 -4.69
CA LEU A 21 8.74 6.05 -3.59
C LEU A 21 7.99 4.74 -3.38
N ILE A 22 6.65 4.78 -3.36
CA ILE A 22 5.80 3.59 -3.23
C ILE A 22 6.07 2.63 -4.39
N ALA A 23 6.07 3.12 -5.63
CA ALA A 23 6.31 2.29 -6.81
C ALA A 23 7.71 1.63 -6.78
N ALA A 24 8.74 2.39 -6.40
CA ALA A 24 10.10 1.86 -6.28
C ALA A 24 10.21 0.78 -5.18
N HIS A 25 9.54 0.99 -4.04
CA HIS A 25 9.50 0.04 -2.94
C HIS A 25 8.80 -1.25 -3.32
N LEU A 26 7.59 -1.18 -3.88
CA LEU A 26 6.84 -2.35 -4.34
C LEU A 26 7.62 -3.16 -5.40
N ASN A 27 8.29 -2.47 -6.33
CA ASN A 27 9.16 -3.12 -7.30
C ASN A 27 10.36 -3.81 -6.63
N LYS A 28 10.97 -3.17 -5.61
CA LYS A 28 12.06 -3.76 -4.83
C LYS A 28 11.60 -5.01 -4.06
N VAL A 29 10.39 -5.00 -3.50
CA VAL A 29 9.76 -6.16 -2.85
C VAL A 29 9.57 -7.30 -3.84
N ALA A 30 8.97 -7.03 -5.00
CA ALA A 30 8.79 -8.05 -6.04
C ALA A 30 10.13 -8.67 -6.48
N LEU A 31 11.13 -7.84 -6.77
CA LEU A 31 12.47 -8.31 -7.15
C LEU A 31 13.11 -9.17 -6.05
N ALA A 32 12.95 -8.78 -4.79
CA ALA A 32 13.49 -9.54 -3.66
C ALA A 32 12.80 -10.90 -3.47
N GLN A 33 11.53 -11.02 -3.90
CA GLN A 33 10.77 -12.28 -3.95
C GLN A 33 11.06 -13.10 -5.21
N GLY A 34 11.92 -12.61 -6.12
CA GLY A 34 12.22 -13.27 -7.39
C GLY A 34 11.13 -13.10 -8.46
N ASP A 35 10.32 -12.05 -8.34
CA ASP A 35 9.18 -11.77 -9.23
C ASP A 35 9.24 -10.34 -9.79
N SER A 36 8.25 -9.97 -10.59
CA SER A 36 8.08 -8.65 -11.20
C SER A 36 6.77 -8.03 -10.77
N PHE A 37 6.83 -6.82 -10.22
CA PHE A 37 5.63 -6.09 -9.79
C PHE A 37 4.62 -5.88 -10.92
N LEU A 38 5.11 -5.71 -12.15
CA LEU A 38 4.28 -5.41 -13.31
C LEU A 38 3.53 -6.65 -13.83
N THR A 39 4.11 -7.83 -13.71
CA THR A 39 3.61 -9.05 -14.37
C THR A 39 3.13 -10.13 -13.40
N SER A 40 3.54 -10.05 -12.13
CA SER A 40 3.16 -11.03 -11.12
C SER A 40 1.64 -11.00 -10.86
N PRO A 41 0.98 -12.17 -10.79
CA PRO A 41 -0.39 -12.25 -10.31
C PRO A 41 -0.49 -11.94 -8.81
N TYR A 42 0.56 -12.18 -8.02
CA TYR A 42 0.54 -11.96 -6.56
C TYR A 42 0.48 -10.48 -6.18
N PHE A 43 1.04 -9.60 -7.01
CA PHE A 43 1.00 -8.14 -6.84
C PHE A 43 -0.18 -7.47 -7.57
N GLY A 44 -1.16 -8.25 -8.04
CA GLY A 44 -2.34 -7.73 -8.75
C GLY A 44 -3.06 -6.61 -8.00
N PRO A 45 -3.44 -6.81 -6.74
CA PRO A 45 -4.12 -5.79 -5.94
C PRO A 45 -3.30 -4.52 -5.73
N GLU A 46 -2.04 -4.63 -5.31
CA GLU A 46 -1.12 -3.49 -5.12
C GLU A 46 -0.97 -2.69 -6.42
N ARG A 47 -0.85 -3.38 -7.55
CA ARG A 47 -0.74 -2.77 -8.88
C ARG A 47 -2.03 -2.04 -9.28
N ALA A 48 -3.19 -2.64 -9.06
CA ALA A 48 -4.47 -1.99 -9.34
C ALA A 48 -4.66 -0.73 -8.47
N MET A 49 -4.29 -0.80 -7.18
CA MET A 49 -4.32 0.36 -6.29
C MET A 49 -3.33 1.46 -6.70
N MET A 50 -2.14 1.10 -7.18
CA MET A 50 -1.19 2.04 -7.76
C MET A 50 -1.78 2.77 -8.97
N PHE A 51 -2.44 2.05 -9.89
CA PHE A 51 -3.12 2.68 -11.03
C PHE A 51 -4.27 3.59 -10.62
N ARG A 52 -5.02 3.24 -9.58
CA ARG A 52 -6.09 4.09 -9.03
C ARG A 52 -5.53 5.40 -8.47
N MET A 53 -4.42 5.36 -7.76
CA MET A 53 -3.72 6.58 -7.29
C MET A 53 -3.23 7.45 -8.45
N LEU A 54 -2.64 6.84 -9.49
CA LEU A 54 -2.19 7.56 -10.68
C LEU A 54 -3.35 8.20 -11.46
N ALA A 55 -4.52 7.55 -11.45
CA ALA A 55 -5.76 8.09 -12.00
C ALA A 55 -6.46 9.12 -11.07
N GLY A 56 -5.87 9.43 -9.91
CA GLY A 56 -6.40 10.39 -8.95
C GLY A 56 -7.63 9.93 -8.16
N ARG A 57 -7.90 8.63 -8.06
CA ARG A 57 -9.07 8.14 -7.29
C ARG A 57 -8.85 8.34 -5.79
N GLY A 58 -9.74 9.08 -5.13
CA GLY A 58 -9.66 9.40 -3.70
C GLY A 58 -10.59 8.61 -2.80
N ASP A 59 -11.06 7.44 -3.21
CA ASP A 59 -11.90 6.62 -2.33
C ASP A 59 -11.10 6.09 -1.13
N GLN A 60 -11.84 5.68 -0.12
CA GLN A 60 -11.32 5.25 1.18
C GLN A 60 -10.31 4.08 1.11
N HIS A 61 -10.38 3.21 0.10
CA HIS A 61 -9.43 2.11 -0.06
C HIS A 61 -8.14 2.62 -0.69
N THR A 62 -8.26 3.49 -1.71
CA THR A 62 -7.10 4.10 -2.37
C THR A 62 -6.30 4.99 -1.42
N ALA A 63 -6.99 5.78 -0.59
CA ALA A 63 -6.36 6.55 0.47
C ALA A 63 -5.68 5.66 1.53
N ALA A 64 -6.33 4.56 1.95
CA ALA A 64 -5.76 3.64 2.92
C ALA A 64 -4.49 2.95 2.38
N PHE A 65 -4.49 2.50 1.12
CA PHE A 65 -3.31 1.97 0.45
C PHE A 65 -2.16 2.96 0.48
N PHE A 66 -2.40 4.18 0.00
CA PHE A 66 -1.39 5.23 -0.04
C PHE A 66 -0.72 5.45 1.32
N HIS A 67 -1.53 5.59 2.39
CA HIS A 67 -1.02 5.81 3.74
C HIS A 67 -0.28 4.61 4.31
N HIS A 68 -0.70 3.39 3.97
CA HIS A 68 -0.02 2.16 4.37
C HIS A 68 1.35 2.06 3.71
N GLU A 69 1.40 2.14 2.38
CA GLU A 69 2.63 1.96 1.62
C GLU A 69 3.67 3.03 1.96
N ILE A 70 3.27 4.30 2.11
CA ILE A 70 4.24 5.34 2.46
C ILE A 70 4.80 5.16 3.89
N ALA A 71 3.97 4.67 4.82
CA ALA A 71 4.44 4.35 6.17
C ALA A 71 5.42 3.17 6.15
N GLU A 72 5.17 2.16 5.32
CA GLU A 72 6.07 1.02 5.15
C GLU A 72 7.40 1.43 4.49
N VAL A 73 7.36 2.30 3.48
CA VAL A 73 8.57 2.88 2.87
C VAL A 73 9.43 3.58 3.93
N ILE A 74 8.81 4.45 4.73
CA ILE A 74 9.52 5.20 5.79
C ILE A 74 10.09 4.24 6.84
N ALA A 75 9.30 3.28 7.31
CA ALA A 75 9.74 2.30 8.30
C ALA A 75 10.89 1.42 7.77
N THR A 76 10.78 0.93 6.53
CA THR A 76 11.83 0.14 5.87
C THR A 76 13.12 0.95 5.74
N THR A 77 13.02 2.24 5.41
CA THR A 77 14.17 3.16 5.30
C THR A 77 14.82 3.40 6.66
N ASN A 78 14.04 3.63 7.71
CA ASN A 78 14.54 3.82 9.07
C ASN A 78 15.27 2.58 9.62
N LEU A 79 14.86 1.39 9.18
CA LEU A 79 15.52 0.12 9.50
C LEU A 79 16.74 -0.17 8.59
N GLY A 80 17.11 0.75 7.69
CA GLY A 80 18.25 0.61 6.78
C GLY A 80 18.00 -0.28 5.55
N GLY A 81 16.74 -0.59 5.24
CA GLY A 81 16.36 -1.47 4.13
C GLY A 81 16.58 -0.85 2.74
N ASP A 82 16.70 0.47 2.65
CA ASP A 82 17.07 1.19 1.42
C ASP A 82 18.48 0.80 0.94
N ARG A 83 19.42 0.61 1.87
CA ARG A 83 20.83 0.23 1.63
C ARG A 83 21.01 -1.24 1.25
N LEU A 84 19.99 -2.08 1.49
CA LEU A 84 20.06 -3.50 1.18
C LEU A 84 19.75 -3.75 -0.29
N SER A 85 20.49 -4.67 -0.92
CA SER A 85 20.11 -5.21 -2.23
C SER A 85 18.81 -6.02 -2.10
N PRO A 86 17.99 -6.12 -3.18
CA PRO A 86 16.84 -7.02 -3.19
C PRO A 86 17.26 -8.45 -2.86
N GLY A 87 16.58 -9.07 -1.90
CA GLY A 87 16.86 -10.44 -1.45
C GLY A 87 16.45 -10.66 0.01
N ARG A 88 16.92 -11.77 0.60
CA ARG A 88 16.46 -12.23 1.93
C ARG A 88 16.61 -11.19 3.04
N ALA A 89 17.74 -10.48 3.09
CA ALA A 89 17.97 -9.46 4.12
C ALA A 89 16.97 -8.30 3.99
N PHE A 90 16.72 -7.82 2.76
CA PHE A 90 15.72 -6.81 2.50
C PHE A 90 14.31 -7.29 2.87
N LEU A 91 13.93 -8.52 2.54
CA LEU A 91 12.62 -9.08 2.90
C LEU A 91 12.42 -9.19 4.42
N GLN A 92 13.47 -9.47 5.19
CA GLN A 92 13.39 -9.48 6.65
C GLN A 92 13.13 -8.07 7.19
N THR A 93 13.83 -7.06 6.66
CA THR A 93 13.61 -5.66 7.03
C THR A 93 12.22 -5.18 6.63
N GLN A 94 11.76 -5.51 5.42
CA GLN A 94 10.44 -5.14 4.93
C GLN A 94 9.34 -5.82 5.75
N ALA A 95 9.49 -7.12 6.08
CA ALA A 95 8.53 -7.81 6.94
C ALA A 95 8.43 -7.16 8.33
N GLN A 96 9.56 -6.80 8.94
CA GLN A 96 9.57 -6.08 10.21
C GLN A 96 8.86 -4.72 10.09
N ALA A 97 9.17 -3.93 9.06
CA ALA A 97 8.53 -2.65 8.79
C ALA A 97 7.00 -2.81 8.62
N HIS A 98 6.57 -3.80 7.83
CA HIS A 98 5.17 -4.12 7.59
C HIS A 98 4.42 -4.39 8.92
N TYR A 99 4.99 -5.23 9.79
CA TYR A 99 4.40 -5.51 11.10
C TYR A 99 4.35 -4.29 12.02
N ASP A 100 5.38 -3.45 12.01
CA ASP A 100 5.40 -2.22 12.81
C ASP A 100 4.37 -1.20 12.33
N VAL A 101 4.20 -1.05 11.02
CA VAL A 101 3.16 -0.23 10.40
C VAL A 101 1.77 -0.74 10.80
N ILE A 102 1.51 -2.05 10.64
CA ILE A 102 0.25 -2.68 11.06
C ILE A 102 -0.02 -2.41 12.55
N ARG A 103 0.99 -2.59 13.42
CA ARG A 103 0.85 -2.33 14.87
C ARG A 103 0.52 -0.86 15.14
N ALA A 104 1.24 0.06 14.53
CA ALA A 104 1.01 1.50 14.68
C ALA A 104 -0.38 1.93 14.18
N GLN A 105 -0.90 1.22 13.18
CA GLN A 105 -2.22 1.43 12.59
C GLN A 105 -3.37 0.78 13.39
N GLY A 106 -3.07 0.14 14.53
CA GLY A 106 -4.07 -0.31 15.51
C GLY A 106 -4.61 -1.74 15.31
N HIS A 107 -3.88 -2.61 14.61
CA HIS A 107 -4.32 -3.97 14.27
C HIS A 107 -4.16 -5.03 15.38
N SER A 108 -4.13 -4.67 16.68
CA SER A 108 -3.94 -5.69 17.72
C SER A 108 -5.12 -6.64 17.91
N THR A 109 -6.35 -6.30 17.49
CA THR A 109 -7.53 -7.19 17.54
C THR A 109 -8.68 -6.59 16.70
N LEU A 110 -9.21 -7.29 15.70
CA LEU A 110 -10.40 -6.86 14.93
C LEU A 110 -11.69 -6.95 15.80
N PRO A 111 -12.82 -6.27 15.50
CA PRO A 111 -13.09 -5.23 14.49
C PRO A 111 -13.85 -4.00 15.06
N ARG A 112 -13.46 -2.77 14.67
CA ARG A 112 -14.36 -1.61 14.44
C ARG A 112 -13.54 -0.35 14.08
N GLN A 113 -13.77 0.16 12.86
CA GLN A 113 -13.71 1.59 12.49
C GLN A 113 -12.34 2.26 12.23
N GLY A 114 -11.37 1.57 11.63
CA GLY A 114 -10.15 2.23 11.12
C GLY A 114 -10.12 2.35 9.59
N LEU A 115 -9.53 3.43 9.07
CA LEU A 115 -9.12 3.57 7.65
C LEU A 115 -8.28 2.36 7.19
N PHE A 116 -7.57 1.71 8.11
CA PHE A 116 -6.63 0.61 7.90
C PHE A 116 -7.27 -0.76 7.65
N LEU A 117 -8.53 -0.98 8.06
CA LEU A 117 -9.30 -2.15 7.60
C LEU A 117 -9.68 -2.08 6.13
N ARG A 118 -9.39 -0.96 5.46
CA ARG A 118 -9.75 -0.74 4.06
C ARG A 118 -8.61 -1.13 3.13
N TYR A 119 -7.41 -1.40 3.65
CA TYR A 119 -6.28 -1.94 2.92
C TYR A 119 -5.36 -2.75 3.87
N HIS A 120 -5.47 -4.08 3.84
CA HIS A 120 -4.62 -5.05 4.54
C HIS A 120 -4.65 -6.36 3.73
N PRO A 121 -3.59 -7.19 3.65
CA PRO A 121 -3.61 -8.42 2.85
C PRO A 121 -4.81 -9.33 3.12
N ALA A 122 -5.18 -9.52 4.39
CA ALA A 122 -6.39 -10.27 4.76
C ALA A 122 -7.71 -9.64 4.27
N VAL A 123 -7.79 -8.32 4.16
CA VAL A 123 -8.97 -7.60 3.63
C VAL A 123 -9.01 -7.73 2.10
N VAL A 124 -7.85 -7.58 1.45
CA VAL A 124 -7.72 -7.76 -0.01
C VAL A 124 -8.15 -9.17 -0.42
N LEU A 125 -7.73 -10.19 0.33
CA LEU A 125 -8.13 -11.57 0.09
C LEU A 125 -9.62 -11.83 0.35
N ALA A 126 -10.19 -11.20 1.38
CA ALA A 126 -11.60 -11.38 1.75
C ALA A 126 -12.57 -10.59 0.85
N PHE A 127 -12.13 -9.48 0.26
CA PHE A 127 -12.95 -8.57 -0.53
C PHE A 127 -12.24 -8.09 -1.81
N PRO A 128 -11.86 -9.00 -2.73
CA PRO A 128 -11.04 -8.67 -3.89
C PRO A 128 -11.66 -7.61 -4.83
N ASP A 129 -13.00 -7.55 -4.90
CA ASP A 129 -13.74 -6.60 -5.74
C ASP A 129 -13.50 -5.13 -5.37
N PHE A 130 -13.03 -4.85 -4.14
CA PHE A 130 -12.69 -3.48 -3.75
C PHE A 130 -11.33 -3.03 -4.26
N PHE A 131 -10.50 -3.94 -4.79
CA PHE A 131 -9.11 -3.69 -5.15
C PHE A 131 -8.80 -3.98 -6.63
N ASN A 132 -9.65 -4.74 -7.33
CA ASN A 132 -9.50 -5.08 -8.75
C ASN A 132 -10.24 -4.12 -9.68
#